data_AF-A0A7S9CQU7-F1
#
_entry.id   AF-A0A7S9CQU7-F1
#
_cell.length_a   1.000
_cell.length_b   1.000
_cell.length_c   1.000
_cell.angle_alpha   90.00
_cell.angle_beta   90.00
_cell.angle_gamma   90.00
#
_symmetry.space_group_name_H-M   'P 1'
#
loop_
_entity.id
_entity.type
_entity.pdbx_description
1 polymer ?
#
loop_
_entity_poly.entity_id
_entity_poly.type
_entity_poly.pdbx_seq_one_letter_code
_entity_poly.pdbx_strand_id
1 'polypeptide(L)' 'MEMVVERVVRTFGMMMTLSPEEEDAVRQRVLKFVEGKSGDENAIAVEAIKFLRGPKPSRTRRPK' A
#
# COMPACT_ATOMS: atom_id res chain seq x y z
N MET A 1 -5.67 12.51 -5.81
CA MET A 1 -6.17 11.28 -5.13
C MET A 1 -6.27 10.05 -6.03
N GLU A 2 -7.03 10.03 -7.13
CA GLU A 2 -7.10 8.83 -8.01
C GLU A 2 -5.73 8.41 -8.57
N MET A 3 -4.91 9.38 -8.98
CA MET A 3 -3.52 9.14 -9.40
C MET A 3 -2.65 8.50 -8.29
N VAL A 4 -2.94 8.81 -7.02
CA VAL A 4 -2.23 8.21 -5.87
C VAL A 4 -2.62 6.74 -5.73
N VAL A 5 -3.91 6.43 -5.83
CA VAL A 5 -4.42 5.06 -5.74
C VAL A 5 -3.81 4.20 -6.85
N GLU A 6 -3.86 4.67 -8.09
CA GLU A 6 -3.32 3.95 -9.24
C GLU A 6 -1.81 3.70 -9.10
N ARG A 7 -1.05 4.72 -8.66
CA ARG A 7 0.38 4.58 -8.39
C ARG A 7 0.66 3.54 -7.30
N VAL A 8 -0.11 3.53 -6.23
CA VAL A 8 0.05 2.57 -5.12
C VAL A 8 -0.27 1.15 -5.59
N VAL A 9 -1.39 0.94 -6.29
CA VAL A 9 -1.80 -0.36 -6.82
C VAL A 9 -0.74 -0.90 -7.77
N ARG A 10 -0.29 -0.08 -8.74
CA ARG A 10 0.75 -0.48 -9.70
C ARG A 10 2.07 -0.83 -9.02
N THR A 11 2.50 0.01 -8.06
CA THR A 11 3.74 -0.22 -7.30
C THR A 11 3.63 -1.49 -6.46
N PHE A 12 2.50 -1.70 -5.80
CA PHE A 12 2.29 -2.85 -4.92
C PHE A 12 2.11 -4.15 -5.72
N GLY A 13 1.38 -4.12 -6.83
CA GLY A 13 1.23 -5.25 -7.77
C GLY A 13 2.59 -5.70 -8.32
N MET A 14 3.45 -4.77 -8.72
CA MET A 14 4.83 -5.09 -9.12
C MET A 14 5.66 -5.71 -8.00
N MET A 15 5.46 -5.29 -6.75
CA MET A 15 6.24 -5.79 -5.59
C MET A 15 5.78 -7.16 -5.08
N MET A 16 4.49 -7.48 -5.20
CA MET A 16 3.87 -8.70 -4.65
C MET A 16 3.48 -9.71 -5.73
N THR A 17 3.67 -9.39 -7.01
CA THR A 17 3.29 -10.25 -8.15
C THR A 17 1.81 -10.62 -8.12
N LEU A 18 0.97 -9.61 -7.85
CA LEU A 18 -0.48 -9.81 -7.67
C LEU A 18 -1.17 -10.19 -8.98
N SER A 19 -2.21 -11.01 -8.85
CA SER A 19 -3.14 -11.29 -9.95
C SER A 19 -4.10 -10.10 -10.14
N PRO A 20 -4.70 -9.92 -11.34
CA PRO A 20 -5.62 -8.80 -11.59
C PRO A 20 -6.78 -8.70 -10.59
N GLU A 21 -7.30 -9.85 -10.14
CA GLU A 21 -8.36 -9.93 -9.13
C GLU A 21 -7.91 -9.40 -7.76
N GLU A 22 -6.65 -9.62 -7.41
CA GLU A 22 -6.06 -9.14 -6.16
C GLU A 22 -5.75 -7.64 -6.25
N GLU A 23 -5.37 -7.14 -7.44
CA GLU A 23 -5.18 -5.71 -7.67
C GLU A 23 -6.46 -4.92 -7.44
N ASP A 24 -7.62 -5.42 -7.86
CA ASP A 24 -8.92 -4.79 -7.58
C ASP A 24 -9.25 -4.78 -6.08
N ALA A 25 -8.99 -5.89 -5.38
CA ALA A 25 -9.16 -5.95 -3.93
C ALA A 25 -8.24 -4.96 -3.20
N VAL A 26 -6.99 -4.83 -3.65
CA VAL A 26 -6.03 -3.83 -3.15
C VAL A 26 -6.50 -2.41 -3.45
N ARG A 27 -6.98 -2.15 -4.66
CA ARG A 27 -7.49 -0.84 -5.08
C ARG A 27 -8.62 -0.37 -4.18
N GLN A 28 -9.59 -1.24 -3.88
CA GLN A 28 -10.71 -0.93 -2.97
C GLN A 28 -10.20 -0.62 -1.55
N ARG A 29 -9.22 -1.38 -1.04
CA ARG A 29 -8.59 -1.11 0.26
C ARG A 29 -7.86 0.22 0.31
N VAL A 30 -7.12 0.57 -0.75
CA VAL A 30 -6.38 1.83 -0.84
C VAL A 30 -7.34 3.01 -0.96
N LEU A 31 -8.39 2.90 -1.79
CA LEU A 31 -9.45 3.90 -1.92
C LEU A 31 -10.03 4.27 -0.56
N LYS A 32 -10.45 3.25 0.21
CA LYS A 32 -10.98 3.45 1.57
C LYS A 32 -9.96 4.05 2.53
N PHE A 33 -8.67 3.77 2.36
CA PHE A 33 -7.60 4.31 3.20
C PHE A 33 -7.27 5.78 2.89
N VAL A 34 -7.39 6.19 1.63
CA VAL A 34 -7.14 7.57 1.20
C VAL A 34 -8.38 8.45 1.33
N GLU A 35 -9.57 7.85 1.43
CA GLU A 35 -10.82 8.57 1.71
C GLU A 35 -10.72 9.31 3.05
N GLY A 36 -10.85 10.64 3.01
CA GLY A 36 -10.71 11.51 4.18
C GLY A 36 -9.28 11.93 4.52
N LYS A 37 -8.25 11.48 3.79
CA LYS A 37 -6.91 12.04 3.89
C LYS A 37 -6.79 13.27 2.99
N SER A 38 -6.14 14.31 3.49
CA SER A 38 -5.81 15.51 2.73
C SER A 38 -4.39 15.94 3.08
N GLY A 39 -3.56 16.21 2.09
CA GLY A 39 -2.14 16.51 2.30
C GLY A 39 -1.26 16.05 1.13
N ASP A 40 0.03 15.86 1.41
CA ASP A 40 1.01 15.45 0.40
C ASP A 40 0.67 14.06 -0.17
N GLU A 41 0.39 14.03 -1.47
CA GLU A 41 0.07 12.83 -2.24
C GLU A 41 1.17 11.77 -2.15
N ASN A 42 2.45 12.19 -2.07
CA ASN A 42 3.57 11.26 -1.98
C ASN A 42 3.64 10.59 -0.60
N ALA A 43 3.45 11.38 0.48
CA ALA A 43 3.36 10.84 1.84
C ALA A 43 2.21 9.84 1.98
N ILE A 44 1.04 10.18 1.43
CA ILE A 44 -0.15 9.30 1.43
C ILE A 44 0.12 8.00 0.67
N ALA A 45 0.79 8.07 -0.49
CA ALA A 45 1.17 6.88 -1.25
C ALA A 45 2.09 5.94 -0.44
N VAL A 46 3.10 6.50 0.22
CA VAL A 46 4.03 5.72 1.06
C VAL A 46 3.31 5.08 2.24
N GLU A 47 2.40 5.80 2.89
CA GLU A 47 1.57 5.25 3.97
C GLU A 47 0.66 4.12 3.49
N ALA A 48 0.03 4.28 2.32
CA ALA A 48 -0.83 3.25 1.75
C ALA A 48 -0.05 1.96 1.44
N ILE A 49 1.17 2.07 0.87
CA ILE A 49 2.03 0.90 0.64
C ILE A 49 2.43 0.23 1.95
N LYS A 50 2.73 1.01 3.00
CA LYS A 50 3.03 0.47 4.34
C LYS A 50 1.82 -0.26 4.92
N PHE A 51 0.63 0.32 4.79
CA PHE A 51 -0.62 -0.28 5.24
C PHE A 51 -0.88 -1.63 4.55
N LEU A 52 -0.67 -1.70 3.23
CA LEU A 52 -0.84 -2.93 2.46
C LEU A 52 0.16 -4.03 2.82
N ARG A 53 1.42 -3.67 3.13
CA ARG A 53 2.45 -4.64 3.54
C ARG A 53 2.23 -5.24 4.91
N GLY A 54 1.33 -4.67 5.72
CA GLY A 54 1.09 -5.10 7.09
C GLY A 54 2.26 -4.79 8.03
N PRO A 55 2.15 -5.15 9.32
CA PRO A 55 3.21 -4.94 10.29
C PRO A 55 4.46 -5.72 9.85
N LYS A 56 5.58 -5.01 9.68
CA LYS A 56 6.88 -5.67 9.47
C LYS A 56 7.10 -6.62 10.64
N PRO A 57 7.34 -7.92 10.42
CA PRO A 57 7.73 -8.80 11.51
C PRO A 57 8.96 -8.18 12.16
N SER A 58 8.85 -7.91 13.46
CA SER A 58 9.96 -7.41 14.25
C SER A 58 11.08 -8.43 14.12
N ARG A 59 12.14 -8.07 13.38
CA ARG A 59 13.37 -8.85 13.34
C ARG A 59 13.97 -8.79 14.74
N THR A 60 13.55 -9.69 15.61
CA THR A 60 14.28 -10.00 16.84
C THR A 60 15.64 -10.51 16.36
N ARG A 61 16.67 -9.66 16.47
CA ARG A 61 18.05 -10.10 16.27
C ARG A 61 18.25 -11.26 17.23
N ARG A 62 18.50 -12.48 16.72
CA ARG A 62 18.93 -13.58 17.57
C ARG A 62 20.18 -13.11 18.31
N PRO A 63 20.21 -13.14 19.66
CA PRO A 63 21.46 -12.97 20.38
C PRO A 63 22.42 -14.08 19.96
N LYS A 64 23.69 -13.72 19.81
CA LYS A 64 24.77 -14.58 19.32
C LYS A 64 25.25 -15.52 20.41
#